data_AF-A0A4Y7L471-F1
#
_entry.id   AF-A0A4Y7L471-F1
#
_cell.length_a   1.000
_cell.length_b   1.000
_cell.length_c   1.000
_cell.angle_alpha   90.00
_cell.angle_beta   90.00
_cell.angle_gamma   90.00
#
_symmetry.space_group_name_H-M   'P 1'
#
loop_
_entity.id
_entity.type
_entity.pdbx_description
1 polymer ?
#
loop_
_entity_poly.entity_id
_entity_poly.type
_entity_poly.pdbx_seq_one_letter_code
_entity_poly.pdbx_strand_id
1 'polypeptide(L)'
;MKSLRHFQLFIIFSLASIAISFSLPFQVTDQLQYENSQLTSSEFSTSLETLQKRIGYEFKNINLLRRAMTHASYSGENNKALSDLGLDVIKTSIALNCLKKDIDISVRDLNRQITKVTEVNTCAIEGTRLGLQNIIRVPVKGNSSAPPVVCGGFRGLFGAIAVDTGKADDAGNVFWNVHRGISSTFAF
;
A
#
# COMPACT_ATOMS: atom_id res chain seq x y z
N MET A 1 58.29 42.62 -38.82
CA MET A 1 57.10 42.22 -38.05
C MET A 1 57.52 41.47 -36.79
N LYS A 2 57.42 42.15 -35.64
CA LYS A 2 57.66 41.62 -34.29
C LYS A 2 56.41 40.84 -33.87
N SER A 3 56.41 39.50 -33.95
CA SER A 3 55.34 38.68 -33.36
C SER A 3 55.73 37.20 -33.29
N LEU A 4 56.82 36.87 -32.59
CA LEU A 4 57.19 35.46 -32.36
C LEU A 4 57.94 35.20 -31.04
N ARG A 5 57.80 36.09 -30.04
CA ARG A 5 58.45 35.95 -28.72
C ARG A 5 57.49 36.08 -27.53
N HIS A 6 56.18 36.01 -27.73
CA HIS A 6 55.19 36.07 -26.64
C HIS A 6 54.40 34.77 -26.45
N PHE A 7 54.57 33.77 -27.32
CA PHE A 7 53.80 32.53 -27.24
C PHE A 7 54.49 31.40 -26.45
N GLN A 8 55.81 31.49 -26.21
CA GLN A 8 56.56 30.44 -25.51
C GLN A 8 56.86 30.74 -24.02
N LEU A 9 56.48 31.91 -23.50
CA LEU A 9 56.69 32.26 -22.09
C LEU A 9 55.46 32.09 -21.19
N PHE A 10 54.31 31.69 -21.75
CA PHE A 10 53.10 31.38 -20.95
C PHE A 10 52.96 29.90 -20.56
N ILE A 11 53.85 29.02 -21.05
CA ILE A 11 53.74 27.56 -20.82
C ILE A 11 54.55 27.10 -19.58
N ILE A 12 55.36 27.96 -18.98
CA ILE A 12 56.30 27.55 -17.91
C ILE A 12 56.06 28.24 -16.55
N PHE A 13 55.10 29.18 -16.44
CA PHE A 13 54.76 29.76 -15.14
C PHE A 13 53.63 28.99 -14.43
N SER A 14 54.06 28.24 -13.42
CA SER A 14 53.29 27.77 -12.26
C SER A 14 52.55 26.43 -12.37
N LEU A 15 53.38 25.40 -12.47
CA LEU A 15 53.18 24.06 -11.90
C LEU A 15 53.06 24.05 -10.35
N ALA A 16 52.43 25.06 -9.73
CA ALA A 16 52.38 25.17 -8.27
C ALA A 16 51.09 25.85 -7.76
N SER A 17 49.95 25.19 -7.99
CA SER A 17 48.76 25.27 -7.13
C SER A 17 48.21 23.84 -7.05
N ILE A 18 48.86 23.00 -6.25
CA ILE A 18 48.33 22.58 -4.94
C ILE A 18 46.92 21.99 -5.09
N ALA A 19 46.91 20.66 -4.98
CA ALA A 19 45.77 19.79 -4.86
C ALA A 19 44.79 20.23 -3.75
N ILE A 20 43.64 19.55 -3.72
CA ILE A 20 42.58 19.63 -2.70
C ILE A 20 41.56 20.73 -3.07
N SER A 21 40.54 20.45 -3.87
CA SER A 21 39.36 19.71 -3.39
C SER A 21 38.55 19.19 -4.57
N PHE A 22 38.78 17.94 -4.97
CA PHE A 22 37.76 17.15 -5.66
C PHE A 22 37.04 16.34 -4.59
N SER A 23 36.19 17.01 -3.81
CA SER A 23 35.15 16.32 -3.04
C SER A 23 34.13 15.80 -4.04
N LEU A 24 34.37 14.58 -4.53
CA LEU A 24 33.34 13.77 -5.18
C LEU A 24 32.14 13.69 -4.23
N PRO A 25 30.92 14.12 -4.61
CA PRO A 25 29.72 13.78 -3.85
C PRO A 25 29.26 12.35 -4.16
N PHE A 26 30.19 11.41 -4.37
CA PHE A 26 29.89 10.14 -5.08
C PHE A 26 29.64 8.92 -4.17
N GLN A 27 29.65 9.02 -2.84
CA GLN A 27 29.39 7.84 -2.00
C GLN A 27 28.42 8.05 -0.84
N VAL A 28 28.19 9.30 -0.40
CA VAL A 28 27.30 9.57 0.74
C VAL A 28 25.82 9.43 0.35
N THR A 29 25.45 9.80 -0.87
CA THR A 29 24.07 9.66 -1.38
C THR A 29 23.65 8.20 -1.54
N ASP A 30 24.49 7.34 -2.12
CA ASP A 30 24.15 5.92 -2.32
C ASP A 30 24.05 5.14 -0.99
N GLN A 31 24.91 5.43 -0.02
CA GLN A 31 24.85 4.76 1.29
C GLN A 31 23.60 5.18 2.10
N LEU A 32 23.29 6.47 2.15
CA LEU A 32 22.07 6.96 2.82
C LEU A 32 20.80 6.47 2.12
N GLN A 33 20.81 6.33 0.80
CA GLN A 33 19.66 5.86 0.03
C GLN A 33 19.46 4.35 0.19
N TYR A 34 20.56 3.57 0.29
CA TYR A 34 20.52 2.15 0.62
C TYR A 34 20.01 1.91 2.06
N GLU A 35 20.54 2.64 3.03
CA GLU A 35 20.15 2.52 4.44
C GLU A 35 18.69 2.93 4.68
N ASN A 36 18.22 4.01 4.04
CA ASN A 36 16.80 4.40 4.05
C ASN A 36 15.91 3.37 3.35
N SER A 37 16.37 2.76 2.25
CA SER A 37 15.61 1.72 1.55
C SER A 37 15.46 0.45 2.41
N GLN A 38 16.51 0.08 3.14
CA GLN A 38 16.49 -1.05 4.07
C GLN A 38 15.56 -0.75 5.25
N LEU A 39 15.69 0.42 5.87
CA LEU A 39 14.84 0.83 7.00
C LEU A 39 13.36 0.85 6.61
N THR A 40 13.00 1.51 5.50
CA THR A 40 11.61 1.54 5.01
C THR A 40 11.07 0.16 4.65
N SER A 41 11.91 -0.74 4.12
CA SER A 41 11.51 -2.13 3.84
C SER A 41 11.25 -2.94 5.10
N SER A 42 12.03 -2.69 6.17
CA SER A 42 11.88 -3.34 7.48
C SER A 42 10.64 -2.85 8.22
N GLU A 43 10.38 -1.53 8.22
CA GLU A 43 9.19 -0.92 8.81
C GLU A 43 7.91 -1.37 8.11
N PHE A 44 7.95 -1.47 6.77
CA PHE A 44 6.83 -1.99 6.00
C PHE A 44 6.54 -3.44 6.36
N SER A 45 7.57 -4.30 6.47
CA SER A 45 7.39 -5.70 6.83
C SER A 45 6.79 -5.87 8.24
N THR A 46 7.27 -5.13 9.23
CA THR A 46 6.70 -5.10 10.60
C THR A 46 5.24 -4.64 10.61
N SER A 47 4.90 -3.65 9.77
CA SER A 47 3.53 -3.16 9.63
C SER A 47 2.61 -4.23 9.06
N LEU A 48 3.08 -5.03 8.10
CA LEU A 48 2.32 -6.16 7.55
C LEU A 48 2.11 -7.27 8.57
N GLU A 49 3.12 -7.60 9.38
CA GLU A 49 2.98 -8.56 10.49
C GLU A 49 1.93 -8.09 11.50
N THR A 50 1.95 -6.80 11.84
CA THR A 50 0.96 -6.20 12.73
C THR A 50 -0.45 -6.27 12.13
N LEU A 51 -0.58 -6.01 10.83
CA LEU A 51 -1.85 -6.10 10.12
C LEU A 51 -2.42 -7.53 10.16
N GLN A 52 -1.59 -8.55 9.90
CA GLN A 52 -1.99 -9.97 9.99
C GLN A 52 -2.58 -10.33 11.36
N LYS A 53 -1.93 -9.86 12.44
CA LYS A 53 -2.42 -10.04 13.81
C LYS A 53 -3.76 -9.35 14.04
N ARG A 54 -3.93 -8.12 13.55
CA ARG A 54 -5.19 -7.35 13.69
C ARG A 54 -6.37 -7.99 12.99
N ILE A 55 -6.15 -8.57 11.82
CA ILE A 55 -7.21 -9.20 11.02
C ILE A 55 -7.43 -10.67 11.40
N GLY A 56 -6.57 -11.25 12.24
CA GLY A 56 -6.64 -12.65 12.63
C GLY A 56 -6.39 -13.63 11.47
N TYR A 57 -5.57 -13.23 10.49
CA TYR A 57 -5.23 -14.04 9.32
C TYR A 57 -3.73 -13.96 9.02
N GLU A 58 -3.08 -15.12 8.97
CA GLU A 58 -1.68 -15.27 8.57
C GLU A 58 -1.59 -15.74 7.12
N PHE A 59 -0.96 -14.94 6.27
CA PHE A 59 -0.79 -15.24 4.85
C PHE A 59 0.24 -16.34 4.64
N LYS A 60 -0.10 -17.34 3.83
CA LYS A 60 0.84 -18.34 3.33
C LYS A 60 1.83 -17.70 2.36
N ASN A 61 1.35 -16.77 1.54
CA ASN A 61 2.17 -15.96 0.65
C ASN A 61 2.05 -14.47 1.01
N ILE A 62 3.00 -13.98 1.82
CA ILE A 62 3.05 -12.58 2.27
C ILE A 62 3.12 -11.56 1.11
N ASN A 63 3.56 -11.97 -0.08
CA ASN A 63 3.62 -11.08 -1.24
C ASN A 63 2.21 -10.67 -1.72
N LEU A 64 1.18 -11.48 -1.47
CA LEU A 64 -0.20 -11.10 -1.73
C LEU A 64 -0.64 -9.92 -0.85
N LEU A 65 -0.27 -9.94 0.43
CA LEU A 65 -0.53 -8.84 1.35
C LEU A 65 0.29 -7.58 0.98
N ARG A 66 1.57 -7.75 0.62
CA ARG A 66 2.39 -6.64 0.09
C ARG A 66 1.72 -5.99 -1.11
N ARG A 67 1.22 -6.80 -2.06
CA ARG A 67 0.53 -6.33 -3.25
C ARG A 67 -0.78 -5.64 -2.91
N ALA A 68 -1.57 -6.17 -1.98
CA ALA A 68 -2.79 -5.54 -1.48
C ALA A 68 -2.55 -4.15 -0.87
N MET A 69 -1.42 -3.97 -0.18
CA MET A 69 -0.99 -2.69 0.41
C MET A 69 -0.18 -1.82 -0.55
N THR A 70 -0.34 -1.99 -1.87
CA THR A 70 0.36 -1.21 -2.88
C THR A 70 -0.63 -0.60 -3.86
N HIS A 71 -0.73 0.72 -3.87
CA HIS A 71 -1.64 1.43 -4.78
C HIS A 71 -1.12 1.40 -6.23
N ALA A 72 -2.02 1.48 -7.21
CA ALA A 72 -1.66 1.44 -8.63
C ALA A 72 -0.79 2.62 -9.10
N SER A 73 -0.81 3.74 -8.38
CA SER A 73 0.11 4.86 -8.66
C SER A 73 1.53 4.63 -8.15
N TYR A 74 1.76 3.63 -7.28
CA TYR A 74 3.09 3.32 -6.73
C TYR A 74 3.87 2.34 -7.60
N SER A 75 3.22 1.29 -8.11
CA SER A 75 3.85 0.23 -8.91
C SER A 75 2.86 -0.47 -9.85
N GLY A 76 3.36 -1.12 -10.90
CA GLY A 76 2.57 -2.04 -11.73
C GLY A 76 2.13 -3.31 -10.97
N GLU A 77 2.90 -3.71 -9.96
CA GLU A 77 2.50 -4.76 -9.00
C GLU A 77 1.68 -4.14 -7.87
N ASN A 78 0.38 -4.00 -8.13
CA ASN A 78 -0.53 -3.29 -7.23
C ASN A 78 -1.80 -4.06 -6.91
N ASN A 79 -2.59 -3.44 -6.05
CA ASN A 79 -3.82 -3.97 -5.49
C ASN A 79 -5.04 -3.85 -6.39
N LYS A 80 -4.98 -3.27 -7.60
CA LYS A 80 -6.20 -2.97 -8.36
C LYS A 80 -7.03 -4.23 -8.66
N ALA A 81 -6.40 -5.27 -9.21
CA ALA A 81 -7.08 -6.54 -9.48
C ALA A 81 -7.56 -7.23 -8.20
N LEU A 82 -6.76 -7.17 -7.12
CA LEU A 82 -7.15 -7.73 -5.82
C LEU A 82 -8.32 -6.96 -5.20
N SER A 83 -8.38 -5.64 -5.39
CA SER A 83 -9.47 -4.77 -4.93
C SER A 83 -10.76 -5.07 -5.68
N ASP A 84 -10.67 -5.29 -6.99
CA ASP A 84 -11.82 -5.66 -7.81
C ASP A 84 -12.37 -7.04 -7.34
N LEU A 85 -11.52 -8.05 -7.17
CA LEU A 85 -11.92 -9.35 -6.59
C LEU A 85 -12.48 -9.23 -5.17
N GLY A 86 -11.82 -8.46 -4.31
CA GLY A 86 -12.23 -8.29 -2.92
C GLY A 86 -13.58 -7.58 -2.77
N LEU A 87 -13.94 -6.69 -3.69
CA LEU A 87 -15.27 -6.12 -3.75
C LEU A 87 -16.33 -7.21 -3.96
N ASP A 88 -16.10 -8.14 -4.89
CA ASP A 88 -17.03 -9.22 -5.18
C ASP A 88 -17.13 -10.23 -4.03
N VAL A 89 -16.03 -10.50 -3.34
CA VAL A 89 -16.01 -11.29 -2.09
C VAL A 89 -16.89 -10.63 -1.02
N ILE A 90 -16.71 -9.33 -0.77
CA ILE A 90 -17.48 -8.58 0.24
C ILE A 90 -18.97 -8.55 -0.13
N LYS A 91 -19.30 -8.24 -1.38
CA LYS A 91 -20.69 -8.25 -1.89
C LYS A 91 -21.36 -9.60 -1.67
N THR A 92 -20.69 -10.67 -2.08
CA THR A 92 -21.19 -12.05 -1.94
C THR A 92 -21.38 -12.41 -0.47
N SER A 93 -20.41 -12.05 0.38
CA SER A 93 -20.48 -12.31 1.83
C SER A 93 -21.65 -11.60 2.51
N ILE A 94 -21.93 -10.35 2.12
CA ILE A 94 -23.10 -9.60 2.60
C ILE A 94 -24.38 -10.24 2.11
N ALA A 95 -24.47 -10.53 0.80
CA ALA A 95 -25.66 -11.09 0.20
C ALA A 95 -26.03 -12.44 0.82
N LEU A 96 -25.04 -13.33 0.97
CA LEU A 96 -25.20 -14.64 1.58
C LEU A 96 -25.67 -14.53 3.04
N ASN A 97 -25.11 -13.61 3.82
CA ASN A 97 -25.52 -13.40 5.20
C ASN A 97 -26.94 -12.81 5.31
N CYS A 98 -27.35 -11.94 4.39
CA CYS A 98 -28.72 -11.44 4.33
C CYS A 98 -29.71 -12.57 4.01
N LEU A 99 -29.46 -13.34 2.94
CA LEU A 99 -30.33 -14.44 2.51
C LEU A 99 -30.40 -15.59 3.51
N LYS A 100 -29.33 -15.84 4.27
CA LYS A 100 -29.34 -16.80 5.39
C LYS A 100 -30.25 -16.36 6.55
N LYS A 101 -30.45 -15.06 6.74
CA LYS A 101 -31.30 -14.51 7.81
C LYS A 101 -32.75 -14.35 7.37
N ASP A 102 -32.94 -13.96 6.11
CA ASP A 102 -34.24 -13.74 5.50
C ASP A 102 -34.13 -14.10 4.02
N ILE A 103 -34.68 -15.27 3.66
CA ILE A 103 -34.66 -15.76 2.28
C ILE A 103 -35.65 -14.99 1.39
N ASP A 104 -36.64 -14.32 1.99
CA ASP A 104 -37.68 -13.55 1.30
C ASP A 104 -37.32 -12.06 1.17
N ILE A 105 -36.10 -11.67 1.56
CA ILE A 105 -35.60 -10.29 1.44
C ILE A 105 -35.78 -9.77 0.01
N SER A 106 -36.31 -8.56 -0.13
CA SER A 106 -36.47 -7.94 -1.44
C SER A 106 -35.11 -7.65 -2.08
N VAL A 107 -35.00 -7.77 -3.41
CA VAL A 107 -33.78 -7.41 -4.16
C VAL A 107 -33.37 -5.95 -3.88
N ARG A 108 -34.34 -5.06 -3.68
CA ARG A 108 -34.11 -3.66 -3.32
C ARG A 108 -33.39 -3.54 -1.98
N ASP A 109 -33.88 -4.22 -0.95
CA ASP A 109 -33.30 -4.16 0.40
C ASP A 109 -31.95 -4.87 0.46
N LEU A 110 -31.80 -6.00 -0.23
CA LEU A 110 -30.52 -6.67 -0.40
C LEU A 110 -29.46 -5.74 -1.02
N ASN A 111 -29.80 -5.07 -2.12
CA ASN A 111 -28.90 -4.12 -2.78
C ASN A 111 -28.61 -2.89 -1.91
N ARG A 112 -29.58 -2.45 -1.10
CA ARG A 112 -29.36 -1.38 -0.12
C ARG A 112 -28.32 -1.77 0.93
N GLN A 113 -28.41 -2.99 1.47
CA GLN A 113 -27.44 -3.50 2.45
C GLN A 113 -26.05 -3.65 1.84
N ILE A 114 -25.95 -4.18 0.62
CA ILE A 114 -24.68 -4.30 -0.10
C ILE A 114 -24.06 -2.92 -0.35
N THR A 115 -24.84 -1.97 -0.88
CA THR A 115 -24.36 -0.62 -1.20
C THR A 115 -23.89 0.11 0.05
N LYS A 116 -24.64 0.01 1.15
CA LYS A 116 -24.30 0.64 2.42
C LYS A 116 -22.88 0.29 2.88
N VAL A 117 -22.46 -0.97 2.75
CA VAL A 117 -21.14 -1.43 3.22
C VAL A 117 -20.05 -1.23 2.16
N THR A 118 -20.40 -1.36 0.89
CA THR A 118 -19.43 -1.31 -0.22
C THR A 118 -19.17 0.10 -0.75
N GLU A 119 -19.94 1.10 -0.34
CA GLU A 119 -19.71 2.50 -0.68
C GLU A 119 -18.32 2.98 -0.23
N VAL A 120 -17.69 3.84 -1.03
CA VAL A 120 -16.25 4.15 -0.90
C VAL A 120 -15.93 4.78 0.45
N ASN A 121 -16.74 5.71 0.95
CA ASN A 121 -16.47 6.34 2.24
C ASN A 121 -16.64 5.35 3.40
N THR A 122 -17.68 4.52 3.37
CA THR A 122 -17.90 3.48 4.39
C THR A 122 -16.74 2.47 4.41
N CYS A 123 -16.36 1.98 3.24
CA CYS A 123 -15.21 1.10 3.04
C CYS A 123 -13.89 1.75 3.50
N ALA A 124 -13.69 3.03 3.24
CA ALA A 124 -12.51 3.77 3.68
C ALA A 124 -12.47 3.97 5.20
N ILE A 125 -13.62 4.17 5.86
CA ILE A 125 -13.72 4.25 7.32
C ILE A 125 -13.26 2.93 7.95
N GLU A 126 -13.75 1.79 7.47
CA GLU A 126 -13.34 0.46 7.95
C GLU A 126 -11.83 0.23 7.74
N GLY A 127 -11.31 0.57 6.56
CA GLY A 127 -9.87 0.49 6.27
C GLY A 127 -9.03 1.43 7.16
N THR A 128 -9.52 2.63 7.44
CA THR A 128 -8.83 3.59 8.32
C THR A 128 -8.75 3.06 9.75
N ARG A 129 -9.79 2.36 10.21
CA ARG A 129 -9.84 1.74 11.54
C ARG A 129 -8.86 0.59 11.70
N LEU A 130 -8.51 -0.10 10.60
CA LEU A 130 -7.39 -1.05 10.57
C LEU A 130 -6.02 -0.38 10.51
N GLY A 131 -5.97 0.94 10.27
CA GLY A 131 -4.75 1.71 10.11
C GLY A 131 -4.12 1.62 8.72
N LEU A 132 -4.89 1.22 7.70
CA LEU A 132 -4.35 0.95 6.35
C LEU A 132 -3.73 2.19 5.69
N GLN A 133 -4.19 3.40 6.01
CA GLN A 133 -3.62 4.65 5.51
C GLN A 133 -2.13 4.84 5.87
N ASN A 134 -1.65 4.15 6.91
CA ASN A 134 -0.26 4.17 7.34
C ASN A 134 0.59 3.05 6.72
N ILE A 135 -0.05 2.12 5.99
CA ILE A 135 0.59 0.92 5.44
C ILE A 135 0.58 0.95 3.91
N ILE A 136 -0.48 1.50 3.29
CA ILE A 136 -0.62 1.52 1.84
C ILE A 136 0.49 2.39 1.22
N ARG A 137 1.27 1.78 0.34
CA ARG A 137 2.32 2.45 -0.42
C ARG A 137 1.70 3.27 -1.55
N VAL A 138 2.03 4.57 -1.53
CA VAL A 138 1.74 5.56 -2.58
C VAL A 138 3.02 6.33 -2.89
N PRO A 139 3.14 7.00 -4.06
CA PRO A 139 4.26 7.91 -4.32
C PRO A 139 4.37 9.00 -3.25
N VAL A 140 5.54 9.63 -3.11
CA VAL A 140 5.79 10.69 -2.10
C VAL A 140 4.78 11.84 -2.18
N LYS A 141 4.31 12.18 -3.39
CA LYS A 141 3.28 13.22 -3.62
C LYS A 141 1.84 12.69 -3.57
N GLY A 142 1.65 11.41 -3.29
CA GLY A 142 0.37 10.74 -3.19
C GLY A 142 -0.25 10.89 -1.81
N ASN A 143 -1.57 10.68 -1.73
CA ASN A 143 -2.30 10.71 -0.47
C ASN A 143 -2.79 9.29 -0.13
N SER A 144 -2.11 8.61 0.81
CA SER A 144 -2.49 7.28 1.28
C SER A 144 -3.79 7.28 2.08
N SER A 145 -4.20 8.42 2.62
CA SER A 145 -5.43 8.62 3.38
C SER A 145 -6.64 8.98 2.50
N ALA A 146 -6.46 9.14 1.18
CA ALA A 146 -7.58 9.42 0.28
C ALA A 146 -8.60 8.25 0.33
N PRO A 147 -9.92 8.50 0.46
CA PRO A 147 -10.90 7.42 0.63
C PRO A 147 -10.84 6.32 -0.45
N PRO A 148 -10.68 6.63 -1.75
CA PRO A 148 -10.54 5.58 -2.77
C PRO A 148 -9.28 4.72 -2.60
N VAL A 149 -8.18 5.29 -2.09
CA VAL A 149 -6.92 4.57 -1.85
C VAL A 149 -7.09 3.61 -0.68
N VAL A 150 -7.60 4.10 0.45
CA VAL A 150 -7.85 3.28 1.64
C VAL A 150 -8.86 2.18 1.35
N CYS A 151 -9.97 2.51 0.67
CA CYS A 151 -10.96 1.51 0.29
C CYS A 151 -10.39 0.48 -0.70
N GLY A 152 -9.55 0.89 -1.65
CA GLY A 152 -8.86 -0.03 -2.54
C GLY A 152 -7.92 -1.00 -1.80
N GLY A 153 -7.18 -0.50 -0.81
CA GLY A 153 -6.37 -1.36 0.07
C GLY A 153 -7.22 -2.32 0.91
N PHE A 154 -8.33 -1.84 1.48
CA PHE A 154 -9.25 -2.65 2.27
C PHE A 154 -9.88 -3.78 1.46
N ARG A 155 -10.40 -3.49 0.25
CA ARG A 155 -10.91 -4.52 -0.66
C ARG A 155 -9.78 -5.45 -1.10
N GLY A 156 -8.63 -4.88 -1.46
CA GLY A 156 -7.45 -5.62 -1.89
C GLY A 156 -6.98 -6.64 -0.86
N LEU A 157 -7.11 -6.33 0.43
CA LEU A 157 -6.83 -7.27 1.52
C LEU A 157 -7.69 -8.53 1.42
N PHE A 158 -9.01 -8.41 1.28
CA PHE A 158 -9.88 -9.58 1.20
C PHE A 158 -9.76 -10.32 -0.13
N GLY A 159 -9.47 -9.61 -1.23
CA GLY A 159 -9.09 -10.27 -2.49
C GLY A 159 -7.80 -11.07 -2.36
N ALA A 160 -6.80 -10.55 -1.65
CA ALA A 160 -5.56 -11.27 -1.37
C ALA A 160 -5.78 -12.52 -0.53
N ILE A 161 -6.63 -12.45 0.51
CA ILE A 161 -7.00 -13.63 1.33
C ILE A 161 -7.71 -14.68 0.49
N ALA A 162 -8.63 -14.27 -0.40
CA ALA A 162 -9.33 -15.21 -1.28
C ALA A 162 -8.35 -15.95 -2.21
N VAL A 163 -7.34 -15.26 -2.73
CA VAL A 163 -6.28 -15.88 -3.54
C VAL A 163 -5.38 -16.81 -2.70
N ASP A 164 -4.99 -16.38 -1.50
CA ASP A 164 -4.08 -17.14 -0.62
C ASP A 164 -4.72 -18.44 -0.07
N THR A 165 -6.03 -18.41 0.15
CA THR A 165 -6.83 -19.57 0.57
C THR A 165 -7.32 -20.42 -0.61
N GLY A 166 -7.47 -19.82 -1.78
CA GLY A 166 -8.20 -20.40 -2.92
C GLY A 166 -9.72 -20.46 -2.72
N LYS A 167 -10.26 -19.76 -1.71
CA LYS A 167 -11.66 -19.84 -1.28
C LYS A 167 -12.22 -18.47 -0.92
N ALA A 168 -13.19 -17.99 -1.71
CA ALA A 168 -13.86 -16.72 -1.44
C ALA A 168 -14.58 -16.68 -0.07
N ASP A 169 -15.16 -17.81 0.35
CA ASP A 169 -15.88 -17.92 1.62
C ASP A 169 -14.96 -17.73 2.84
N ASP A 170 -13.72 -18.22 2.79
CA ASP A 170 -12.75 -18.03 3.86
C ASP A 170 -12.41 -16.54 4.04
N ALA A 171 -12.21 -15.82 2.93
CA ALA A 171 -12.02 -14.38 2.94
C ALA A 171 -13.26 -13.62 3.47
N GLY A 172 -14.46 -14.08 3.11
CA GLY A 172 -15.72 -13.57 3.64
C GLY A 172 -15.86 -13.74 5.15
N ASN A 173 -15.40 -14.87 5.70
CA ASN A 173 -15.38 -15.11 7.15
C ASN A 173 -14.43 -14.14 7.87
N VAL A 174 -13.23 -13.91 7.32
CA VAL A 174 -12.29 -12.92 7.87
C VAL A 174 -12.89 -11.51 7.80
N PHE A 175 -13.56 -11.16 6.69
CA PHE A 175 -14.27 -9.88 6.56
C PHE A 175 -15.28 -9.68 7.68
N TRP A 176 -16.11 -10.68 7.97
CA TRP A 176 -17.09 -10.57 9.05
C TRP A 176 -16.47 -10.44 10.43
N ASN A 177 -15.34 -11.09 10.70
CA ASN A 177 -14.62 -10.95 11.96
C ASN A 177 -14.11 -9.52 12.15
N VAL A 178 -13.50 -8.96 11.10
CA VAL A 178 -13.03 -7.57 11.08
C VAL A 178 -14.21 -6.60 11.25
N HIS A 179 -15.26 -6.75 10.46
CA HIS A 179 -16.41 -5.84 10.44
C HIS A 179 -17.21 -5.85 11.75
N ARG A 180 -17.35 -7.02 12.40
CA ARG A 180 -18.01 -7.14 13.71
C ARG A 180 -17.14 -6.62 14.85
N GLY A 181 -15.84 -6.92 14.85
CA GLY A 181 -14.92 -6.40 15.87
C GLY A 181 -14.83 -4.87 15.86
N ILE A 182 -14.95 -4.28 14.67
CA ILE A 182 -15.13 -2.84 14.48
C ILE A 182 -16.44 -2.38 15.14
N SER A 183 -17.56 -3.05 14.88
CA SER A 183 -18.87 -2.66 15.42
C SER A 183 -18.95 -2.77 16.96
N SER A 184 -18.29 -3.74 17.59
CA SER A 184 -18.33 -3.97 19.04
C SER A 184 -17.45 -3.02 19.85
N THR A 185 -16.44 -2.39 19.24
CA THR A 185 -15.52 -1.46 19.94
C THR A 185 -16.19 -0.12 20.29
N PHE A 186 -17.39 0.16 19.79
CA PHE A 186 -18.12 1.41 19.98
C PHE A 186 -19.57 1.21 20.48
N ALA A 187 -19.85 0.06 21.12
CA ALA A 187 -21.04 -0.11 21.93
C ALA A 187 -20.74 0.34 23.37
N PHE A 188 -20.75 1.66 23.60
CA PHE A 188 -20.83 2.29 24.92
C PHE A 188 -21.88 3.41 24.86
#